data_AF-A0A0D3CI49-F1
#
_entry.id   AF-A0A0D3CI49-F1
#
_cell.length_a   1.000
_cell.length_b   1.000
_cell.length_c   1.000
_cell.angle_alpha   90.00
_cell.angle_beta   90.00
_cell.angle_gamma   90.00
#
_symmetry.space_group_name_H-M   'P 1'
#
loop_
_entity.id
_entity.type
_entity.pdbx_description
1 polymer ?
#
loop_
_entity_poly.entity_id
_entity_poly.type
_entity_poly.pdbx_seq_one_letter_code
_entity_poly.pdbx_strand_id
1 'polypeptide(L)'
;MRYTLLSGGKCVRPMLCLAACELVGAQESIAMPTACAVEMLHASSLIQDDLPCMDDDNLRRGKPTNHKVYGEDISVLTADGLIALAVKKMAASTFLGVPPERVLRAILEMTKALGTEGLVAGQAADLAGEGMSGVGLEHLEFIHINKTAALLEASAVVGAIVGGGSDEEIERLRKYARCIGLMFQVVDDVLDVTKSSELGKTGRFMRFGGRKANVSEVLGSGEVEGVCGLY
;
A
#
# COMPACT_ATOMS: atom_id res chain seq x y z
N MET A 1 7.10 -9.05 14.34
CA MET A 1 5.96 -8.08 14.28
C MET A 1 6.34 -6.65 14.69
N ARG A 2 6.58 -6.34 15.98
CA ARG A 2 6.83 -4.97 16.45
C ARG A 2 8.00 -4.26 15.76
N TYR A 3 9.06 -5.00 15.43
CA TYR A 3 10.24 -4.47 14.75
C TYR A 3 9.87 -3.70 13.48
N THR A 4 9.20 -4.32 12.51
CA THR A 4 8.83 -3.64 11.26
C THR A 4 7.71 -2.62 11.50
N LEU A 5 6.67 -2.99 12.24
CA LEU A 5 5.49 -2.12 12.44
C LEU A 5 5.84 -0.78 13.10
N LEU A 6 6.80 -0.78 14.04
CA LEU A 6 7.18 0.40 14.82
C LEU A 6 8.50 1.03 14.35
N SER A 7 9.08 0.59 13.23
CA SER A 7 10.38 1.11 12.74
C SER A 7 10.31 2.48 12.05
N GLY A 8 9.31 3.30 12.40
CA GLY A 8 9.01 4.56 11.74
C GLY A 8 8.40 4.33 10.36
N GLY A 9 7.98 5.40 9.68
CA GLY A 9 7.27 5.36 8.40
C GLY A 9 6.50 6.66 8.20
N LYS A 10 6.04 6.93 6.97
CA LYS A 10 5.25 8.15 6.69
C LYS A 10 3.82 8.07 7.27
N CYS A 11 3.34 6.88 7.64
CA CYS A 11 1.99 6.62 8.17
C CYS A 11 0.84 7.19 7.33
N VAL A 12 1.03 7.30 6.01
CA VAL A 12 0.05 7.94 5.09
C VAL A 12 -1.30 7.25 5.14
N ARG A 13 -1.30 5.91 5.13
CA ARG A 13 -2.52 5.09 5.10
C ARG A 13 -3.35 5.24 6.40
N PRO A 14 -2.77 5.13 7.61
CA PRO A 14 -3.46 5.48 8.85
C PRO A 14 -4.01 6.91 8.85
N MET A 15 -3.21 7.91 8.46
CA MET A 15 -3.65 9.30 8.46
C MET A 15 -4.84 9.51 7.50
N LEU A 16 -4.82 8.86 6.34
CA LEU A 16 -5.92 8.92 5.37
C LEU A 16 -7.21 8.28 5.92
N CYS A 17 -7.08 7.16 6.65
CA CYS A 17 -8.20 6.51 7.33
C CYS A 17 -8.83 7.42 8.40
N LEU A 18 -7.99 8.04 9.24
CA LEU A 18 -8.43 8.96 10.27
C LEU A 18 -9.11 10.20 9.67
N ALA A 19 -8.46 10.84 8.69
CA ALA A 19 -8.99 12.02 8.03
C ALA A 19 -10.32 11.76 7.33
N ALA A 20 -10.48 10.60 6.69
CA ALA A 20 -11.76 10.22 6.05
C ALA A 20 -12.88 10.00 7.08
N CYS A 21 -12.57 9.45 8.26
CA CYS A 21 -13.52 9.32 9.36
C CYS A 21 -13.97 10.69 9.90
N GLU A 22 -13.02 11.62 10.07
CA GLU A 22 -13.31 12.99 10.51
C GLU A 22 -14.12 13.77 9.48
N LEU A 23 -13.81 13.59 8.19
CA LEU A 23 -14.50 14.26 7.09
C LEU A 23 -16.00 13.95 7.07
N VAL A 24 -16.39 12.72 7.44
CA VAL A 24 -17.81 12.30 7.52
C VAL A 24 -18.45 12.59 8.88
N GLY A 25 -17.76 13.33 9.76
CA GLY A 25 -18.30 13.90 11.00
C GLY A 25 -18.08 13.06 12.27
N ALA A 26 -17.30 11.98 12.22
CA ALA A 26 -16.97 11.18 13.40
C ALA A 26 -15.63 11.60 14.03
N GLN A 27 -15.40 11.20 15.28
CA GLN A 27 -14.13 11.47 15.97
C GLN A 27 -13.04 10.50 15.53
N GLU A 28 -11.79 10.98 15.45
CA GLU A 28 -10.59 10.17 15.15
C GLU A 28 -10.54 8.85 15.94
N SER A 29 -10.89 8.91 17.23
CA SER A 29 -10.86 7.75 18.14
C SER A 29 -11.73 6.57 17.68
N ILE A 30 -12.78 6.84 16.88
CA ILE A 30 -13.65 5.80 16.29
C ILE A 30 -12.87 4.97 15.26
N ALA A 31 -12.07 5.64 14.42
CA ALA A 31 -11.29 4.98 13.38
C ALA A 31 -9.92 4.51 13.84
N MET A 32 -9.41 4.94 15.00
CA MET A 32 -8.07 4.60 15.48
C MET A 32 -7.75 3.09 15.44
N PRO A 33 -8.62 2.17 15.89
CA PRO A 33 -8.34 0.74 15.77
C PRO A 33 -8.27 0.26 14.31
N THR A 34 -9.10 0.81 13.43
CA THR A 34 -9.10 0.53 11.99
C THR A 34 -7.83 1.08 11.32
N ALA A 35 -7.42 2.30 11.65
CA ALA A 35 -6.17 2.89 11.16
C ALA A 35 -4.93 2.08 11.61
N CYS A 36 -4.93 1.55 12.84
CA CYS A 36 -3.90 0.61 13.29
C CYS A 36 -3.90 -0.69 12.46
N ALA A 37 -5.08 -1.24 12.17
CA ALA A 37 -5.21 -2.45 11.36
C ALA A 37 -4.68 -2.23 9.93
N VAL A 38 -4.98 -1.06 9.34
CA VAL A 38 -4.44 -0.65 8.04
C VAL A 38 -2.90 -0.66 8.04
N GLU A 39 -2.24 -0.08 9.05
CA GLU A 39 -0.77 -0.10 9.11
C GLU A 39 -0.21 -1.51 9.39
N MET A 40 -0.93 -2.35 10.12
CA MET A 40 -0.54 -3.75 10.29
C MET A 40 -0.54 -4.51 8.95
N LEU A 41 -1.55 -4.30 8.12
CA LEU A 41 -1.64 -4.89 6.77
C LEU A 41 -0.57 -4.33 5.83
N HIS A 42 -0.30 -3.03 5.91
CA HIS A 42 0.80 -2.43 5.17
C HIS A 42 2.16 -2.99 5.62
N ALA A 43 2.37 -3.14 6.92
CA ALA A 43 3.60 -3.72 7.46
C ALA A 43 3.76 -5.19 7.06
N SER A 44 2.68 -5.99 7.02
CA SER A 44 2.76 -7.37 6.55
C SER A 44 3.15 -7.45 5.08
N SER A 45 2.59 -6.57 4.23
CA SER A 45 2.94 -6.55 2.81
C SER A 45 4.41 -6.23 2.60
N LEU A 46 4.96 -5.24 3.31
CA LEU A 46 6.39 -4.89 3.23
C LEU A 46 7.31 -6.05 3.66
N ILE A 47 6.93 -6.79 4.70
CA ILE A 47 7.74 -7.91 5.18
C ILE A 47 7.81 -9.03 4.14
N GLN A 48 6.69 -9.33 3.47
CA GLN A 48 6.65 -10.31 2.40
C GLN A 48 7.40 -9.83 1.16
N ASP A 49 7.19 -8.58 0.75
CA ASP A 49 7.86 -7.94 -0.39
C ASP A 49 9.39 -7.99 -0.23
N ASP A 50 9.90 -7.80 0.99
CA ASP A 50 11.34 -7.83 1.29
C ASP A 50 11.99 -9.24 1.27
N LEU A 51 11.23 -10.35 1.16
CA LEU A 51 11.79 -11.72 1.24
C LEU A 51 12.68 -12.09 0.05
N PRO A 52 13.63 -13.03 0.21
CA PRO A 52 14.52 -13.47 -0.89
C PRO A 52 13.81 -14.01 -2.14
N CYS A 53 12.61 -14.56 -1.98
CA CYS A 53 11.78 -15.05 -3.10
C CYS A 53 10.89 -13.97 -3.75
N MET A 54 10.98 -12.74 -3.26
CA MET A 54 10.24 -11.56 -3.73
C MET A 54 11.29 -10.51 -4.14
N ASP A 55 11.34 -9.35 -3.48
CA ASP A 55 12.32 -8.33 -3.81
C ASP A 55 13.70 -8.59 -3.18
N ASP A 56 13.94 -9.57 -2.29
CA ASP A 56 15.26 -9.80 -1.66
C ASP A 56 15.96 -8.52 -1.15
N ASP A 57 15.20 -7.61 -0.54
CA ASP A 57 15.73 -6.33 -0.08
C ASP A 57 16.49 -6.51 1.26
N ASN A 58 17.69 -5.92 1.34
CA ASN A 58 18.50 -5.97 2.57
C ASN A 58 18.10 -4.88 3.58
N LEU A 59 17.52 -3.77 3.12
CA LEU A 59 17.17 -2.59 3.92
C LEU A 59 15.75 -2.11 3.66
N ARG A 60 15.04 -1.74 4.73
CA ARG A 60 13.72 -1.10 4.72
C ARG A 60 13.70 0.02 5.74
N ARG A 61 13.27 1.22 5.31
CA ARG A 61 13.17 2.42 6.18
C ARG A 61 14.49 2.72 6.93
N GLY A 62 15.64 2.51 6.26
CA GLY A 62 16.98 2.75 6.80
C GLY A 62 17.48 1.70 7.80
N LYS A 63 16.80 0.56 7.95
CA LYS A 63 17.18 -0.54 8.85
C LYS A 63 17.21 -1.88 8.10
N PRO A 64 17.91 -2.90 8.61
CA PRO A 64 17.84 -4.25 8.04
C PRO A 64 16.40 -4.75 7.93
N THR A 65 16.07 -5.41 6.82
CA THR A 65 14.74 -6.04 6.61
C THR A 65 14.47 -7.13 7.64
N ASN A 66 13.19 -7.49 7.78
CA ASN A 66 12.78 -8.43 8.82
C ASN A 66 13.55 -9.76 8.73
N HIS A 67 13.70 -10.28 7.50
CA HIS A 67 14.36 -11.57 7.27
C HIS A 67 15.87 -11.51 7.52
N LYS A 68 16.51 -10.36 7.35
CA LYS A 68 17.92 -10.18 7.74
C LYS A 68 18.14 -10.14 9.24
N VAL A 69 17.13 -9.76 10.02
CA VAL A 69 17.22 -9.72 11.50
C VAL A 69 16.78 -11.04 12.12
N TYR A 70 15.70 -11.65 11.62
CA TYR A 70 15.01 -12.74 12.29
C TYR A 70 14.93 -14.04 11.47
N GLY A 71 15.38 -14.05 10.23
CA GLY A 71 15.22 -15.20 9.32
C GLY A 71 13.95 -15.14 8.49
N GLU A 72 13.94 -15.91 7.40
CA GLU A 72 12.83 -15.99 6.44
C GLU A 72 11.58 -16.62 7.07
N ASP A 73 11.75 -17.70 7.82
CA ASP A 73 10.69 -18.42 8.52
C ASP A 73 9.91 -17.52 9.49
N ILE A 74 10.61 -16.76 10.33
CA ILE A 74 10.00 -15.81 11.26
C ILE A 74 9.38 -14.62 10.53
N SER A 75 9.91 -14.24 9.37
CA SER A 75 9.36 -13.15 8.56
C SER A 75 8.01 -13.52 7.95
N VAL A 76 7.90 -14.73 7.40
CA VAL A 76 6.63 -15.28 6.89
C VAL A 76 5.59 -15.33 8.02
N LEU A 77 5.92 -15.95 9.15
CA LEU A 77 5.01 -16.03 10.31
C LEU A 77 4.64 -14.65 10.88
N THR A 78 5.56 -13.69 10.80
CA THR A 78 5.30 -12.31 11.24
C THR A 78 4.28 -11.62 10.34
N ALA A 79 4.37 -11.81 9.01
CA ALA A 79 3.43 -11.22 8.07
C ALA A 79 2.03 -11.82 8.27
N ASP A 80 1.92 -13.15 8.34
CA ASP A 80 0.65 -13.86 8.56
C ASP A 80 0.01 -13.45 9.89
N GLY A 81 0.81 -13.37 10.94
CA GLY A 81 0.36 -12.91 12.25
C GLY A 81 -0.16 -11.47 12.24
N LEU A 82 0.43 -10.58 11.43
CA LEU A 82 -0.01 -9.18 11.32
C LEU A 82 -1.35 -9.09 10.59
N ILE A 83 -1.57 -9.91 9.57
CA ILE A 83 -2.86 -10.00 8.87
C ILE A 83 -3.97 -10.46 9.83
N ALA A 84 -3.72 -11.54 10.58
CA ALA A 84 -4.67 -12.03 11.58
C ALA A 84 -4.93 -11.00 12.69
N LEU A 85 -3.89 -10.30 13.15
CA LEU A 85 -4.01 -9.26 14.17
C LEU A 85 -4.82 -8.06 13.67
N ALA A 86 -4.65 -7.65 12.40
CA ALA A 86 -5.40 -6.55 11.80
C ALA A 86 -6.90 -6.84 11.78
N VAL A 87 -7.31 -8.01 11.29
CA VAL A 87 -8.72 -8.43 11.28
C VAL A 87 -9.29 -8.49 12.68
N LYS A 88 -8.56 -9.10 13.63
CA LYS A 88 -8.94 -9.13 15.05
C LYS A 88 -9.09 -7.73 15.63
N LYS A 89 -8.20 -6.79 15.27
CA LYS A 89 -8.22 -5.41 15.77
C LYS A 89 -9.49 -4.69 15.29
N MET A 90 -9.86 -4.84 14.03
CA MET A 90 -11.11 -4.29 13.51
C MET A 90 -12.33 -4.92 14.18
N ALA A 91 -12.40 -6.26 14.23
CA ALA A 91 -13.55 -6.98 14.77
C ALA A 91 -13.77 -6.72 16.27
N ALA A 92 -12.70 -6.65 17.07
CA ALA A 92 -12.80 -6.59 18.53
C ALA A 92 -12.71 -5.18 19.13
N SER A 93 -12.00 -4.25 18.48
CA SER A 93 -11.78 -2.90 19.04
C SER A 93 -12.63 -1.83 18.35
N THR A 94 -12.82 -1.87 17.03
CA THR A 94 -13.65 -0.87 16.32
C THR A 94 -15.11 -0.98 16.73
N PHE A 95 -15.58 -2.18 17.07
CA PHE A 95 -16.94 -2.45 17.55
C PHE A 95 -17.36 -1.62 18.78
N LEU A 96 -16.43 -1.12 19.59
CA LEU A 96 -16.74 -0.37 20.82
C LEU A 96 -17.36 1.02 20.59
N GLY A 97 -17.56 1.44 19.34
CA GLY A 97 -18.28 2.67 18.99
C GLY A 97 -18.93 2.66 17.61
N VAL A 98 -19.00 1.49 16.96
CA VAL A 98 -19.41 1.36 15.55
C VAL A 98 -20.37 0.17 15.42
N PRO A 99 -21.52 0.33 14.73
CA PRO A 99 -22.44 -0.78 14.47
C PRO A 99 -21.74 -1.97 13.80
N PRO A 100 -22.02 -3.22 14.22
CA PRO A 100 -21.33 -4.40 13.71
C PRO A 100 -21.41 -4.56 12.19
N GLU A 101 -22.49 -4.10 11.55
CA GLU A 101 -22.66 -4.14 10.10
C GLU A 101 -21.61 -3.28 9.38
N ARG A 102 -21.26 -2.11 9.95
CA ARG A 102 -20.22 -1.24 9.40
C ARG A 102 -18.83 -1.81 9.64
N VAL A 103 -18.59 -2.43 10.79
CA VAL A 103 -17.33 -3.13 11.08
C VAL A 103 -17.12 -4.27 10.09
N LEU A 104 -18.15 -5.09 9.86
CA LEU A 104 -18.11 -6.18 8.88
C LEU A 104 -17.87 -5.65 7.47
N ARG A 105 -18.58 -4.60 7.06
CA ARG A 105 -18.36 -3.95 5.76
C ARG A 105 -16.92 -3.44 5.61
N ALA A 106 -16.35 -2.82 6.63
CA ALA A 106 -14.96 -2.35 6.62
C ALA A 106 -13.96 -3.51 6.54
N ILE A 107 -14.20 -4.63 7.25
CA ILE A 107 -13.35 -5.82 7.15
C ILE A 107 -13.39 -6.39 5.73
N LEU A 108 -14.57 -6.55 5.15
CA LEU A 108 -14.73 -7.04 3.77
C LEU A 108 -13.96 -6.16 2.78
N GLU A 109 -14.14 -4.83 2.88
CA GLU A 109 -13.42 -3.86 2.06
C GLU A 109 -11.89 -4.01 2.17
N MET A 110 -11.36 -4.07 3.40
CA MET A 110 -9.91 -4.25 3.61
C MET A 110 -9.41 -5.58 3.07
N THR A 111 -10.13 -6.68 3.30
CA THR A 111 -9.71 -8.00 2.84
C THR A 111 -9.75 -8.12 1.31
N LYS A 112 -10.71 -7.46 0.66
CA LYS A 112 -10.77 -7.35 -0.80
C LYS A 112 -9.54 -6.62 -1.34
N ALA A 113 -9.22 -5.46 -0.77
CA ALA A 113 -8.08 -4.65 -1.18
C ALA A 113 -6.71 -5.30 -0.90
N LEU A 114 -6.62 -6.16 0.13
CA LEU A 114 -5.41 -6.93 0.40
C LEU A 114 -5.27 -8.15 -0.51
N GLY A 115 -6.39 -8.80 -0.84
CA GLY A 115 -6.42 -10.10 -1.50
C GLY A 115 -6.26 -10.06 -3.02
N THR A 116 -6.88 -11.04 -3.67
CA THR A 116 -6.79 -11.31 -5.12
C THR A 116 -7.49 -10.29 -6.01
N GLU A 117 -8.19 -9.32 -5.41
CA GLU A 117 -8.80 -8.19 -6.12
C GLU A 117 -8.03 -6.88 -5.87
N GLY A 118 -6.85 -6.95 -5.25
CA GLY A 118 -6.02 -5.81 -4.91
C GLY A 118 -4.55 -6.18 -4.75
N LEU A 119 -3.95 -5.89 -3.60
CA LEU A 119 -2.51 -5.93 -3.36
C LEU A 119 -1.86 -7.24 -3.83
N VAL A 120 -2.40 -8.40 -3.47
CA VAL A 120 -1.82 -9.69 -3.88
C VAL A 120 -1.86 -9.88 -5.40
N ALA A 121 -2.92 -9.44 -6.08
CA ALA A 121 -2.99 -9.50 -7.54
C ALA A 121 -1.96 -8.56 -8.20
N GLY A 122 -1.79 -7.36 -7.65
CA GLY A 122 -0.77 -6.41 -8.11
C GLY A 122 0.65 -6.95 -7.91
N GLN A 123 0.92 -7.59 -6.76
CA GLN A 123 2.20 -8.22 -6.47
C GLN A 123 2.48 -9.39 -7.42
N ALA A 124 1.49 -10.24 -7.67
CA ALA A 124 1.64 -11.37 -8.59
C ALA A 124 1.89 -10.91 -10.02
N ALA A 125 1.21 -9.84 -10.47
CA ALA A 125 1.45 -9.24 -11.77
C ALA A 125 2.84 -8.60 -11.87
N ASP A 126 3.32 -7.90 -10.82
CA ASP A 126 4.67 -7.33 -10.76
C ASP A 126 5.74 -8.42 -10.96
N LEU A 127 5.65 -9.51 -10.19
CA LEU A 127 6.56 -10.64 -10.31
C LEU A 127 6.49 -11.34 -11.67
N ALA A 128 5.28 -11.50 -12.23
CA ALA A 128 5.11 -12.11 -13.55
C ALA A 128 5.66 -11.23 -14.69
N GLY A 129 5.69 -9.91 -14.49
CA GLY A 129 6.26 -8.93 -15.41
C GLY A 129 7.79 -8.88 -15.38
N GLU A 130 8.45 -9.42 -14.35
CA GLU A 130 9.91 -9.40 -14.26
C GLU A 130 10.57 -10.14 -15.42
N GLY A 131 11.49 -9.47 -16.12
CA GLY A 131 12.21 -10.04 -17.25
C GLY A 131 11.44 -10.04 -18.58
N MET A 132 10.20 -9.55 -18.60
CA MET A 132 9.47 -9.32 -19.85
C MET A 132 9.97 -8.04 -20.55
N SER A 133 10.30 -8.13 -21.83
CA SER A 133 10.56 -6.95 -22.67
C SER A 133 9.26 -6.41 -23.26
N GLY A 134 9.02 -5.10 -23.12
CA GLY A 134 7.86 -4.44 -23.73
C GLY A 134 6.57 -4.55 -22.92
N VAL A 135 6.66 -4.42 -21.60
CA VAL A 135 5.48 -4.29 -20.72
C VAL A 135 4.67 -3.06 -21.16
N GLY A 136 3.42 -3.28 -21.57
CA GLY A 136 2.52 -2.22 -22.02
C GLY A 136 1.98 -1.38 -20.85
N LEU A 137 1.54 -0.16 -21.18
CA LEU A 137 1.00 0.79 -20.20
C LEU A 137 -0.17 0.23 -19.39
N GLU A 138 -1.06 -0.56 -20.01
CA GLU A 138 -2.20 -1.20 -19.34
C GLU A 138 -1.75 -2.19 -18.24
N HIS A 139 -0.66 -2.93 -18.46
CA HIS A 139 -0.14 -3.86 -17.46
C HIS A 139 0.53 -3.10 -16.30
N LEU A 140 1.26 -2.04 -16.62
CA LEU A 140 1.88 -1.17 -15.61
C LEU A 140 0.79 -0.50 -14.76
N GLU A 141 -0.24 0.07 -15.38
CA GLU A 141 -1.39 0.65 -14.69
C GLU A 141 -2.07 -0.39 -13.78
N PHE A 142 -2.25 -1.63 -14.26
CA PHE A 142 -2.80 -2.71 -13.44
C PHE A 142 -1.94 -2.97 -12.20
N ILE A 143 -0.62 -3.06 -12.32
CA ILE A 143 0.29 -3.23 -11.18
C ILE A 143 0.13 -2.05 -10.21
N HIS A 144 0.16 -0.81 -10.71
CA HIS A 144 0.12 0.40 -9.87
C HIS A 144 -1.20 0.53 -9.10
N ILE A 145 -2.33 0.26 -9.78
CA ILE A 145 -3.66 0.26 -9.16
C ILE A 145 -3.72 -0.78 -8.04
N ASN A 146 -3.28 -2.01 -8.32
CA ASN A 146 -3.50 -3.11 -7.39
C ASN A 146 -2.46 -3.17 -6.27
N LYS A 147 -1.16 -3.03 -6.57
CA LYS A 147 -0.07 -3.13 -5.59
C LYS A 147 -0.04 -1.95 -4.62
N THR A 148 -0.32 -0.74 -5.11
CA THR A 148 -0.19 0.50 -4.32
C THR A 148 -1.53 1.17 -4.03
N ALA A 149 -2.32 1.48 -5.06
CA ALA A 149 -3.50 2.32 -4.91
C ALA A 149 -4.63 1.61 -4.13
N ALA A 150 -4.83 0.30 -4.31
CA ALA A 150 -5.90 -0.45 -3.68
C ALA A 150 -5.91 -0.32 -2.15
N LEU A 151 -4.74 -0.44 -1.50
CA LEU A 151 -4.66 -0.33 -0.05
C LEU A 151 -4.84 1.13 0.43
N LEU A 152 -4.42 2.12 -0.35
CA LEU A 152 -4.68 3.54 -0.06
C LEU A 152 -6.16 3.88 -0.19
N GLU A 153 -6.80 3.44 -1.27
CA GLU A 153 -8.23 3.54 -1.53
C GLU A 153 -9.02 2.94 -0.37
N ALA A 154 -8.73 1.69 -0.01
CA ALA A 154 -9.37 1.02 1.11
C ALA A 154 -9.17 1.76 2.42
N SER A 155 -7.97 2.33 2.68
CA SER A 155 -7.70 3.11 3.90
C SER A 155 -8.67 4.27 4.07
N ALA A 156 -8.92 5.05 3.01
CA ALA A 156 -9.90 6.14 3.05
C ALA A 156 -11.33 5.61 3.22
N VAL A 157 -11.70 4.62 2.42
CA VAL A 157 -13.05 4.04 2.40
C VAL A 157 -13.44 3.48 3.76
N VAL A 158 -12.55 2.71 4.40
CA VAL A 158 -12.88 2.12 5.71
C VAL A 158 -12.95 3.16 6.82
N GLY A 159 -12.21 4.25 6.72
CA GLY A 159 -12.36 5.42 7.60
C GLY A 159 -13.76 6.01 7.51
N ALA A 160 -14.24 6.26 6.29
CA ALA A 160 -15.59 6.77 6.07
C ALA A 160 -16.68 5.79 6.49
N ILE A 161 -16.52 4.49 6.22
CA ILE A 161 -17.47 3.45 6.64
C ILE A 161 -17.62 3.45 8.17
N VAL A 162 -16.52 3.39 8.92
CA VAL A 162 -16.60 3.34 10.38
C VAL A 162 -17.06 4.67 10.99
N GLY A 163 -16.73 5.78 10.33
CA GLY A 163 -17.22 7.12 10.67
C GLY A 163 -18.71 7.34 10.39
N GLY A 164 -19.34 6.45 9.61
CA GLY A 164 -20.77 6.52 9.32
C GLY A 164 -21.13 7.40 8.12
N GLY A 165 -20.19 7.60 7.20
CA GLY A 165 -20.46 8.27 5.92
C GLY A 165 -21.52 7.52 5.10
N SER A 166 -22.23 8.29 4.29
CA SER A 166 -23.17 7.78 3.29
C SER A 166 -22.44 7.04 2.16
N ASP A 167 -23.18 6.21 1.42
CA ASP A 167 -22.61 5.51 0.27
C ASP A 167 -22.09 6.47 -0.81
N GLU A 168 -22.69 7.65 -0.94
CA GLU A 168 -22.22 8.69 -1.87
C GLU A 168 -20.88 9.28 -1.42
N GLU A 169 -20.72 9.61 -0.14
CA GLU A 169 -19.45 10.10 0.41
C GLU A 169 -18.35 9.05 0.30
N ILE A 170 -18.67 7.80 0.61
CA ILE A 170 -17.76 6.66 0.48
C ILE A 170 -17.26 6.52 -0.97
N GLU A 171 -18.16 6.58 -1.96
CA GLU A 171 -17.77 6.43 -3.36
C GLU A 171 -16.98 7.63 -3.90
N ARG A 172 -17.27 8.85 -3.42
CA ARG A 172 -16.44 10.02 -3.73
C ARG A 172 -15.03 9.89 -3.16
N LEU A 173 -14.91 9.44 -1.91
CA LEU A 173 -13.62 9.19 -1.27
C LEU A 173 -12.84 8.06 -1.95
N ARG A 174 -13.53 7.01 -2.42
CA ARG A 174 -12.93 5.94 -3.21
C ARG A 174 -12.23 6.49 -4.45
N LYS A 175 -12.95 7.29 -5.25
CA LYS A 175 -12.40 7.91 -6.47
C LYS A 175 -11.22 8.82 -6.15
N TYR A 176 -11.35 9.66 -5.13
CA TYR A 176 -10.29 10.55 -4.67
C TYR A 176 -9.02 9.79 -4.27
N ALA A 177 -9.16 8.76 -3.42
CA ALA A 177 -8.03 7.99 -2.92
C ALA A 177 -7.38 7.13 -4.01
N ARG A 178 -8.15 6.64 -4.99
CA ARG A 178 -7.60 5.98 -6.19
C ARG A 178 -6.70 6.91 -6.99
N CYS A 179 -7.15 8.14 -7.28
CA CYS A 179 -6.33 9.12 -8.01
C CYS A 179 -5.03 9.44 -7.25
N ILE A 180 -5.11 9.62 -5.94
CA ILE A 180 -3.91 9.84 -5.11
C ILE A 180 -2.98 8.63 -5.14
N GLY A 181 -3.51 7.42 -5.06
CA GLY A 181 -2.72 6.19 -5.10
C GLY A 181 -1.94 6.04 -6.41
N LEU A 182 -2.58 6.34 -7.54
CA LEU A 182 -1.95 6.38 -8.85
C LEU A 182 -0.86 7.46 -8.93
N MET A 183 -1.20 8.69 -8.54
CA MET A 183 -0.26 9.81 -8.53
C MET A 183 0.97 9.51 -7.65
N PHE A 184 0.77 8.90 -6.48
CA PHE A 184 1.87 8.54 -5.58
C PHE A 184 2.90 7.63 -6.26
N GLN A 185 2.44 6.68 -7.07
CA GLN A 185 3.34 5.76 -7.77
C GLN A 185 4.02 6.42 -8.97
N VAL A 186 3.30 7.25 -9.74
CA VAL A 186 3.91 8.03 -10.84
C VAL A 186 5.02 8.93 -10.30
N VAL A 187 4.79 9.60 -9.16
CA VAL A 187 5.80 10.45 -8.52
C VAL A 187 6.99 9.63 -8.00
N ASP A 188 6.77 8.46 -7.38
CA ASP A 188 7.89 7.62 -6.90
C ASP A 188 8.77 7.14 -8.07
N ASP A 189 8.15 6.72 -9.18
CA ASP A 189 8.84 6.31 -10.40
C ASP A 189 9.66 7.47 -11.02
N VAL A 190 9.09 8.67 -11.13
CA VAL A 190 9.80 9.86 -11.62
C VAL A 190 10.97 10.21 -10.72
N LEU A 191 10.77 10.20 -9.40
CA LEU A 191 11.81 10.53 -8.44
C LEU A 191 12.95 9.51 -8.42
N ASP A 192 12.65 8.23 -8.63
CA ASP A 192 13.66 7.17 -8.70
C ASP A 192 14.58 7.33 -9.93
N VAL A 193 14.03 7.80 -11.06
CA VAL A 193 14.81 8.06 -12.28
C VAL A 193 15.60 9.37 -12.15
N THR A 194 14.97 10.46 -11.70
CA THR A 194 15.57 11.80 -11.65
C THR A 194 16.61 11.97 -10.54
N LYS A 195 16.49 11.28 -9.40
CA LYS A 195 17.49 11.36 -8.31
C LYS A 195 18.74 10.51 -8.52
N SER A 196 18.75 9.67 -9.55
CA SER A 196 19.93 8.87 -9.90
C SER A 196 21.10 9.72 -10.41
N SER A 197 20.84 10.93 -10.93
CA SER A 197 21.86 11.84 -11.44
C SER A 197 22.49 12.78 -10.40
N GLU A 198 21.82 13.09 -9.27
CA GLU A 198 22.31 14.08 -8.29
C GLU A 198 22.73 13.51 -6.92
N LEU A 199 22.29 12.32 -6.52
CA LEU A 199 22.44 11.86 -5.11
C LEU A 199 23.32 10.63 -4.90
N GLY A 200 23.99 10.08 -5.91
CA GLY A 200 24.93 8.97 -5.75
C GLY A 200 24.34 7.72 -5.06
N LYS A 201 23.01 7.57 -5.09
CA LYS A 201 22.32 6.38 -4.59
C LYS A 201 22.15 5.40 -5.72
N THR A 202 22.46 4.13 -5.46
CA THR A 202 22.01 3.01 -6.27
C THR A 202 20.49 3.09 -6.37
N GLY A 203 19.97 3.53 -7.52
CA GLY A 203 18.54 3.55 -7.77
C GLY A 203 17.98 2.14 -7.61
N ARG A 204 16.74 2.01 -7.12
CA ARG A 204 16.06 0.71 -6.95
C ARG A 204 16.11 -0.20 -8.19
N PHE A 205 16.30 0.39 -9.37
CA PHE A 205 16.33 -0.28 -10.66
C PHE A 205 17.71 -0.73 -11.16
N MET A 206 18.82 -0.36 -10.51
CA MET A 206 20.12 -1.00 -10.77
C MET A 206 20.26 -2.24 -9.90
N ARG A 207 19.40 -3.22 -10.13
CA ARG A 207 19.55 -4.56 -9.54
C ARG A 207 20.23 -5.47 -10.55
N PHE A 208 21.28 -6.14 -10.10
CA PHE A 208 21.94 -7.21 -10.82
C PHE A 208 20.91 -8.30 -11.15
N GLY A 209 20.44 -8.36 -12.41
CA GLY A 209 19.78 -9.55 -12.97
C GLY A 209 18.37 -9.41 -13.53
N GLY A 210 17.62 -8.32 -13.27
CA GLY A 210 16.26 -8.16 -13.82
C GLY A 210 15.80 -6.70 -13.81
N ARG A 211 15.30 -6.21 -14.94
CA ARG A 211 14.69 -4.86 -15.05
C ARG A 211 13.20 -4.97 -14.73
N LYS A 212 12.73 -4.23 -13.71
CA LYS A 212 11.30 -4.00 -13.46
C LYS A 212 10.82 -2.85 -14.35
N ALA A 213 9.66 -3.01 -14.98
CA ALA A 213 9.05 -1.97 -15.81
C ALA A 213 8.67 -0.75 -14.97
N ASN A 214 8.86 0.45 -15.51
CA ASN A 214 8.46 1.71 -14.86
C ASN A 214 7.86 2.70 -15.88
N VAL A 215 7.17 3.73 -15.39
CA VAL A 215 6.46 4.70 -16.24
C VAL A 215 7.39 5.38 -17.24
N SER A 216 8.64 5.66 -16.85
CA SER A 216 9.61 6.35 -17.71
C SER A 216 10.11 5.51 -18.88
N GLU A 217 10.19 4.19 -18.71
CA GLU A 217 10.55 3.25 -19.77
C GLU A 217 9.40 3.07 -20.78
N VAL A 218 8.16 3.21 -20.32
CA VAL A 218 6.96 3.02 -21.16
C VAL A 218 6.60 4.29 -21.94
N LEU A 219 6.66 5.47 -21.31
CA LEU A 219 6.22 6.75 -21.91
C LEU A 219 7.37 7.62 -22.45
N GLY A 220 8.61 7.39 -22.02
CA GLY A 220 9.72 8.31 -22.27
C GLY A 220 9.66 9.55 -21.36
N SER A 221 10.82 10.09 -20.99
CA SER A 221 10.96 11.09 -19.92
C SER A 221 10.17 12.40 -20.11
N GLY A 222 9.86 12.80 -21.36
CA GLY A 222 9.14 14.05 -21.66
C GLY A 222 7.62 14.00 -21.45
N GLU A 223 7.00 12.81 -21.50
CA GLU A 223 5.55 12.67 -21.30
C GLU A 223 5.18 12.54 -19.82
N VAL A 224 6.12 12.13 -18.97
CA VAL A 224 5.88 11.89 -17.54
C VAL A 224 5.59 13.18 -16.77
N GLU A 225 6.20 14.31 -17.15
CA GLU A 225 5.89 15.63 -16.58
C GLU A 225 4.46 16.09 -16.93
N GLY A 226 3.96 15.70 -18.11
CA GLY A 226 2.58 15.97 -18.53
C GLY A 226 1.53 15.18 -17.74
N VAL A 227 1.83 13.93 -17.37
CA VAL A 227 0.94 13.07 -16.55
C VAL A 227 0.83 13.60 -15.12
N CYS A 228 1.92 14.09 -14.53
CA CYS A 228 1.89 14.73 -13.21
C CYS A 228 1.10 16.05 -13.19
N GLY A 229 0.99 16.77 -14.32
CA GLY A 229 0.23 18.02 -14.42
C GLY A 229 -1.29 17.86 -14.65
N LEU A 230 -1.77 16.62 -14.84
CA LEU A 230 -3.18 16.31 -15.08
C LEU A 230 -3.95 15.91 -13.81
N TYR A 231 -3.27 15.80 -12.66
CA TYR A 231 -3.81 15.44 -11.35
C TYR A 231 -3.44 16.48 -10.29
#